data_AF-A0AAN7B3E2-F1
#
_entry.id   AF-A0AAN7B3E2-F1
#
_cell.length_a   1.000
_cell.length_b   1.000
_cell.length_c   1.000
_cell.angle_alpha   90.00
_cell.angle_beta   90.00
_cell.angle_gamma   90.00
#
_symmetry.space_group_name_H-M   'P 1'
#
loop_
_entity.id
_entity.type
_entity.pdbx_description
1 polymer ?
#
loop_
_entity_poly.entity_id
_entity_poly.type
_entity_poly.pdbx_seq_one_letter_code
_entity_poly.pdbx_strand_id
1 'polypeptide(L)'
;MTESQTRTRTEAGFKVLVFSRTTPSGYRHASIEAGIRGIKRLAEDVSRQSASVQDKLAAFTVDATEDASVFDSATGLEQYKVIVLLSNSGDDCLDEGQLLNFRKWVEAGGAVVGVHCASFCCIGPGPGHEWYGDLLGGVFADHPVPQDGLVKAVAEGILGLEGPKGLTGDFVDGHVKGRVETEKKDAPSHPIHIYGEIGMEYLLEAGWGTSSSSGDLGQKKCHGDEGAILESERRNAKHVADKEDDDQGSRRKDLEVGTSLRWHDEWYNFVSHPRDKLLSSYKDGTTGNFTILLTVEESTYSGGKHGKDHPVAWCQEFRTGGRCFYTALGHFDEAYGDPWFMGHLLGGIYWAAKVI
;
A
#
# COMPACT_ATOMS: atom_id res chain seq x y z
N MET A 1 -22.00 -14.77 -46.29
CA MET A 1 -20.86 -14.03 -45.71
C MET A 1 -21.38 -13.36 -44.46
N THR A 2 -21.02 -13.86 -43.29
CA THR A 2 -21.38 -13.26 -42.00
C THR A 2 -20.15 -12.52 -41.50
N GLU A 3 -20.19 -11.19 -41.56
CA GLU A 3 -19.15 -10.34 -41.01
C GLU A 3 -19.09 -10.50 -39.49
N SER A 4 -17.93 -10.95 -39.02
CA SER A 4 -17.55 -10.95 -37.61
C SER A 4 -17.33 -9.51 -37.17
N GLN A 5 -18.25 -8.97 -36.36
CA GLN A 5 -18.01 -7.73 -35.64
C GLN A 5 -17.00 -7.99 -34.52
N THR A 6 -15.74 -7.68 -34.79
CA THR A 6 -14.71 -7.51 -33.76
C THR A 6 -15.08 -6.26 -32.96
N ARG A 7 -15.75 -6.42 -31.82
CA ARG A 7 -15.92 -5.33 -30.86
C ARG A 7 -14.59 -5.08 -30.15
N THR A 8 -13.85 -4.07 -30.56
CA THR A 8 -12.84 -3.42 -29.72
C THR A 8 -13.58 -2.68 -28.61
N ARG A 9 -13.85 -3.36 -27.49
CA ARG A 9 -14.34 -2.71 -26.27
C ARG A 9 -13.11 -2.16 -25.55
N THR A 10 -12.70 -0.93 -25.87
CA THR A 10 -12.03 -0.10 -24.87
C THR A 10 -13.02 0.01 -23.71
N GLU A 11 -12.83 -0.74 -22.62
CA GLU A 11 -13.63 -0.51 -21.41
C GLU A 11 -13.45 0.95 -21.00
N ALA A 12 -14.58 1.63 -20.77
CA ALA A 12 -14.56 2.95 -20.16
C ALA A 12 -13.80 2.85 -18.82
N GLY A 13 -12.96 3.85 -18.52
CA GLY A 13 -12.16 3.85 -17.29
C GLY A 13 -13.00 3.80 -16.01
N PHE A 14 -12.35 3.54 -14.87
CA PHE A 14 -13.00 3.41 -13.57
C PHE A 14 -12.51 4.45 -12.54
N LYS A 15 -13.27 4.69 -11.47
CA LYS A 15 -12.83 5.57 -10.37
C LYS A 15 -12.32 4.77 -9.18
N VAL A 16 -11.27 5.28 -8.54
CA VAL A 16 -10.71 4.81 -7.29
C VAL A 16 -10.86 5.90 -6.23
N LEU A 17 -11.30 5.53 -5.04
CA LEU A 17 -11.27 6.39 -3.85
C LEU A 17 -10.10 5.97 -2.98
N VAL A 18 -9.22 6.89 -2.61
CA VAL A 18 -8.21 6.71 -1.57
C VAL A 18 -8.75 7.30 -0.27
N PHE A 19 -8.98 6.45 0.72
CA PHE A 19 -9.41 6.83 2.06
C PHE A 19 -8.27 6.62 3.07
N SER A 20 -7.91 7.66 3.80
CA SER A 20 -6.70 7.68 4.65
C SER A 20 -6.92 8.31 6.03
N ARG A 21 -8.17 8.29 6.51
CA ARG A 21 -8.53 8.87 7.81
C ARG A 21 -7.78 8.19 8.95
N THR A 22 -7.23 8.98 9.86
CA THR A 22 -6.66 8.52 11.13
C THR A 22 -7.38 9.19 12.29
N THR A 23 -7.76 8.43 13.31
CA THR A 23 -8.42 8.97 14.51
C THR A 23 -7.44 9.05 15.69
N PRO A 24 -7.81 9.69 16.83
CA PRO A 24 -6.90 9.81 17.97
C PRO A 24 -6.43 8.49 18.60
N SER A 25 -7.14 7.38 18.35
CA SER A 25 -6.74 6.03 18.76
C SER A 25 -5.75 5.37 17.80
N GLY A 26 -5.58 5.95 16.60
CA GLY A 26 -4.68 5.49 15.55
C GLY A 26 -3.32 6.19 15.53
N TYR A 27 -2.49 5.80 14.56
CA TYR A 27 -1.19 6.43 14.27
C TYR A 27 -1.19 7.05 12.88
N ARG A 28 -0.81 8.33 12.79
CA ARG A 28 -0.68 9.02 11.51
C ARG A 28 0.67 8.70 10.87
N HIS A 29 0.64 7.84 9.86
CA HIS A 29 1.82 7.49 9.07
C HIS A 29 2.22 8.66 8.16
N ALA A 30 3.50 9.02 8.15
CA ALA A 30 4.04 10.03 7.24
C ALA A 30 3.83 9.65 5.76
N SER A 31 3.83 8.34 5.50
CA SER A 31 3.73 7.75 4.16
C SER A 31 2.39 7.92 3.47
N ILE A 32 1.34 8.36 4.19
CA ILE A 32 0.02 8.60 3.59
C ILE A 32 0.10 9.63 2.45
N GLU A 33 0.85 10.71 2.65
CA GLU A 33 1.00 11.75 1.63
C GLU A 33 1.79 11.24 0.41
N ALA A 34 2.84 10.44 0.65
CA ALA A 34 3.59 9.79 -0.41
C ALA A 34 2.71 8.79 -1.19
N GLY A 35 1.87 8.03 -0.50
CA GLY A 35 0.96 7.06 -1.10
C GLY A 35 -0.16 7.68 -1.92
N ILE A 36 -0.78 8.76 -1.45
CA ILE A 36 -1.78 9.50 -2.25
C ILE A 36 -1.14 10.01 -3.54
N ARG A 37 0.07 10.61 -3.45
CA ARG A 37 0.80 11.08 -4.64
C ARG A 37 1.17 9.93 -5.58
N GLY A 38 1.68 8.82 -5.05
CA GLY A 38 2.07 7.65 -5.82
C GLY A 38 0.89 7.03 -6.58
N ILE A 39 -0.26 6.86 -5.92
CA ILE A 39 -1.46 6.26 -6.54
C ILE A 39 -2.05 7.19 -7.62
N LYS A 40 -2.08 8.51 -7.38
CA LYS A 40 -2.45 9.48 -8.42
C LYS A 40 -1.51 9.43 -9.61
N ARG A 41 -0.20 9.31 -9.36
CA ARG A 41 0.81 9.19 -10.41
C ARG A 41 0.63 7.91 -11.23
N LEU A 42 0.33 6.77 -10.59
CA LEU A 42 -0.02 5.52 -11.30
C LEU A 42 -1.19 5.73 -12.27
N ALA A 43 -2.25 6.41 -11.83
CA ALA A 43 -3.41 6.70 -12.66
C ALA A 43 -3.04 7.54 -13.91
N GLU A 44 -2.19 8.55 -13.73
CA GLU A 44 -1.67 9.39 -14.82
C GLU A 44 -0.77 8.61 -15.78
N ASP A 45 0.14 7.77 -15.26
CA ASP A 45 1.05 6.94 -16.05
C ASP A 45 0.27 5.94 -16.91
N VAL A 46 -0.70 5.23 -16.32
CA VAL A 46 -1.62 4.35 -17.04
C VAL A 46 -2.35 5.13 -18.12
N SER A 47 -2.94 6.28 -17.78
CA SER A 47 -3.71 7.08 -18.74
C SER A 47 -2.87 7.54 -19.94
N ARG A 48 -1.60 7.91 -19.71
CA ARG A 48 -0.65 8.26 -20.79
C ARG A 48 -0.34 7.06 -21.67
N GLN A 49 -0.17 5.89 -21.08
CA GLN A 49 0.23 4.69 -21.82
C GLN A 49 -0.92 4.01 -22.54
N SER A 50 -2.14 3.97 -21.99
CA SER A 50 -3.33 3.44 -22.67
C SER A 50 -3.63 4.18 -23.99
N ALA A 51 -3.13 5.41 -24.14
CA ALA A 51 -3.21 6.15 -25.41
C ALA A 51 -2.17 5.71 -26.46
N SER A 52 -1.10 5.00 -26.07
CA SER A 52 0.05 4.64 -26.92
C SER A 52 0.26 3.13 -27.08
N VAL A 53 -0.20 2.33 -26.13
CA VAL A 53 -0.09 0.88 -26.10
C VAL A 53 -1.50 0.31 -26.17
N GLN A 54 -1.78 -0.51 -27.19
CA GLN A 54 -3.07 -1.15 -27.39
C GLN A 54 -3.56 -1.88 -26.11
N ASP A 55 -4.59 -1.31 -25.48
CA ASP A 55 -5.67 -1.99 -24.78
C ASP A 55 -5.34 -2.99 -23.65
N LYS A 56 -4.21 -2.87 -22.94
CA LYS A 56 -3.91 -3.82 -21.85
C LYS A 56 -4.44 -3.44 -20.47
N LEU A 57 -4.59 -2.15 -20.17
CA LEU A 57 -5.03 -1.68 -18.86
C LEU A 57 -6.09 -0.58 -19.00
N ALA A 58 -7.24 -0.79 -18.36
CA ALA A 58 -8.31 0.19 -18.26
C ALA A 58 -7.84 1.42 -17.45
N ALA A 59 -7.93 2.62 -18.04
CA ALA A 59 -7.60 3.85 -17.34
C ALA A 59 -8.43 4.02 -16.06
N PHE A 60 -7.88 4.71 -15.06
CA PHE A 60 -8.63 5.05 -13.85
C PHE A 60 -8.31 6.46 -13.35
N THR A 61 -9.21 7.02 -12.56
CA THR A 61 -9.02 8.30 -11.86
C THR A 61 -9.05 8.11 -10.36
N VAL A 62 -8.44 9.03 -9.61
CA VAL A 62 -8.28 8.90 -8.16
C VAL A 62 -8.83 10.13 -7.44
N ASP A 63 -9.83 9.92 -6.60
CA ASP A 63 -10.25 10.86 -5.57
C ASP A 63 -9.58 10.47 -4.24
N ALA A 64 -9.20 11.43 -3.39
CA ALA A 64 -8.58 11.15 -2.09
C ALA A 64 -9.28 11.96 -1.01
N THR A 65 -9.57 11.34 0.14
CA THR A 65 -10.26 11.98 1.26
C THR A 65 -9.94 11.31 2.60
N GLU A 66 -10.17 12.07 3.67
CA GLU A 66 -10.21 11.61 5.06
C GLU A 66 -11.60 11.84 5.70
N ASP A 67 -12.53 12.40 4.93
CA ASP A 67 -13.90 12.64 5.35
C ASP A 67 -14.69 11.32 5.29
N ALA A 68 -15.12 10.84 6.46
CA ALA A 68 -15.89 9.61 6.59
C ALA A 68 -17.31 9.72 5.99
N SER A 69 -17.82 10.94 5.74
CA SER A 69 -19.15 11.17 5.19
C SER A 69 -19.36 10.52 3.80
N VAL A 70 -18.28 10.20 3.09
CA VAL A 70 -18.34 9.45 1.83
C VAL A 70 -18.96 8.04 2.02
N PHE A 71 -18.94 7.49 3.24
CA PHE A 71 -19.53 6.21 3.61
C PHE A 71 -20.97 6.34 4.14
N ASP A 72 -21.56 7.54 4.18
CA ASP A 72 -22.93 7.76 4.66
C ASP A 72 -23.99 7.16 3.71
N SER A 73 -23.59 6.75 2.49
CA SER A 73 -24.46 6.12 1.51
C SER A 73 -23.77 5.04 0.68
N ALA A 74 -24.30 3.81 0.73
CA ALA A 74 -23.84 2.71 -0.12
C ALA A 74 -23.96 3.03 -1.62
N THR A 75 -25.04 3.71 -2.04
CA THR A 75 -25.23 4.12 -3.44
C THR A 75 -24.30 5.26 -3.82
N GLY A 76 -23.92 6.11 -2.86
CA GLY A 76 -22.89 7.14 -3.06
C GLY A 76 -21.53 6.54 -3.41
N LEU A 77 -21.23 5.35 -2.88
CA LEU A 77 -19.98 4.62 -3.16
C LEU A 77 -19.98 3.94 -4.54
N GLU A 78 -21.14 3.72 -5.19
CA GLU A 78 -21.23 3.03 -6.50
C GLU A 78 -20.48 3.76 -7.63
N GLN A 79 -20.17 5.04 -7.46
CA GLN A 79 -19.32 5.79 -8.39
C GLN A 79 -17.87 5.27 -8.41
N TYR A 80 -17.42 4.60 -7.35
CA TYR A 80 -16.09 4.03 -7.23
C TYR A 80 -16.13 2.54 -7.52
N LYS A 81 -15.15 2.07 -8.29
CA LYS A 81 -14.93 0.64 -8.52
C LYS A 81 -14.07 0.02 -7.43
N VAL A 82 -13.10 0.79 -6.92
CA VAL A 82 -12.17 0.38 -5.87
C VAL A 82 -12.08 1.47 -4.80
N ILE A 83 -12.07 1.05 -3.55
CA ILE A 83 -11.68 1.89 -2.41
C ILE A 83 -10.33 1.39 -1.90
N VAL A 84 -9.31 2.24 -1.98
CA VAL A 84 -8.00 2.03 -1.35
C VAL A 84 -8.06 2.58 0.07
N LEU A 85 -7.94 1.70 1.05
CA LEU A 85 -7.79 2.00 2.47
C LEU A 85 -6.28 2.17 2.72
N LEU A 86 -5.80 3.42 2.62
CA LEU A 86 -4.38 3.77 2.62
C LEU A 86 -3.95 4.20 4.02
N SER A 87 -3.40 3.26 4.79
CA SER A 87 -2.86 3.49 6.14
C SER A 87 -3.81 4.27 7.06
N ASN A 88 -5.12 4.17 6.81
CA ASN A 88 -6.15 4.63 7.73
C ASN A 88 -6.04 3.80 9.02
N SER A 89 -6.25 4.43 10.17
CA SER A 89 -5.93 3.79 11.46
C SER A 89 -6.78 4.33 12.60
N GLY A 90 -7.04 3.47 13.58
CA GLY A 90 -7.80 3.80 14.78
C GLY A 90 -9.16 3.12 14.82
N ASP A 91 -9.69 2.96 16.03
CA ASP A 91 -10.84 2.10 16.30
C ASP A 91 -12.15 2.62 15.68
N ASP A 92 -12.22 3.92 15.39
CA ASP A 92 -13.43 4.68 15.08
C ASP A 92 -13.32 5.49 13.78
N CYS A 93 -12.54 5.01 12.79
CA CYS A 93 -12.46 5.68 11.49
C CYS A 93 -13.84 5.82 10.82
N LEU A 94 -14.72 4.83 11.01
CA LEU A 94 -16.10 4.76 10.52
C LEU A 94 -17.01 4.32 11.67
N ASP A 95 -18.23 4.87 11.73
CA ASP A 95 -19.26 4.40 12.65
C ASP A 95 -19.99 3.15 12.10
N GLU A 96 -20.87 2.54 12.92
CA GLU A 96 -21.64 1.34 12.55
C GLU A 96 -22.56 1.55 11.33
N GLY A 97 -23.12 2.75 11.16
CA GLY A 97 -23.95 3.07 9.99
C GLY A 97 -23.12 3.14 8.71
N GLN A 98 -21.95 3.78 8.79
CA GLN A 98 -20.98 3.88 7.71
C GLN A 98 -20.40 2.51 7.36
N LEU A 99 -20.07 1.67 8.35
CA LEU A 99 -19.62 0.29 8.15
C LEU A 99 -20.71 -0.58 7.49
N LEU A 100 -21.98 -0.41 7.89
CA LEU A 100 -23.10 -1.10 7.24
C LEU A 100 -23.26 -0.70 5.77
N ASN A 101 -23.12 0.59 5.45
CA ASN A 101 -23.18 1.06 4.07
C ASN A 101 -21.98 0.58 3.25
N PHE A 102 -20.79 0.62 3.82
CA PHE A 102 -19.58 0.10 3.19
C PHE A 102 -19.74 -1.40 2.89
N ARG A 103 -20.26 -2.16 3.85
CA ARG A 103 -20.60 -3.58 3.68
C ARG A 103 -21.55 -3.82 2.52
N LYS A 104 -22.68 -3.10 2.47
CA LYS A 104 -23.65 -3.24 1.37
C LYS A 104 -23.00 -2.99 0.01
N TRP A 105 -22.12 -1.99 -0.08
CA TRP A 105 -21.40 -1.70 -1.32
C TRP A 105 -20.43 -2.83 -1.70
N VAL A 106 -19.65 -3.36 -0.76
CA VAL A 106 -18.78 -4.53 -1.01
C VAL A 106 -19.60 -5.75 -1.43
N GLU A 107 -20.70 -6.03 -0.73
CA GLU A 107 -21.60 -7.14 -1.05
C GLU A 107 -22.31 -6.96 -2.41
N ALA A 108 -22.41 -5.74 -2.92
CA ALA A 108 -22.88 -5.44 -4.27
C ALA A 108 -21.78 -5.54 -5.35
N GLY A 109 -20.58 -5.99 -5.01
CA GLY A 109 -19.45 -6.15 -5.93
C GLY A 109 -18.42 -5.02 -5.90
N GLY A 110 -18.49 -4.14 -4.90
CA GLY A 110 -17.43 -3.19 -4.58
C GLY A 110 -16.13 -3.88 -4.19
N ALA A 111 -15.01 -3.22 -4.46
CA ALA A 111 -13.69 -3.80 -4.26
C ALA A 111 -12.77 -2.95 -3.39
N VAL A 112 -11.93 -3.61 -2.60
CA VAL A 112 -11.11 -2.96 -1.58
C VAL A 112 -9.64 -3.30 -1.77
N VAL A 113 -8.78 -2.31 -1.57
CA VAL A 113 -7.33 -2.47 -1.48
C VAL A 113 -6.90 -1.93 -0.12
N GLY A 114 -6.53 -2.79 0.83
CA GLY A 114 -5.98 -2.39 2.11
C GLY A 114 -4.46 -2.28 2.08
N VAL A 115 -3.93 -1.18 2.62
CA VAL A 115 -2.50 -0.93 2.68
C VAL A 115 -2.08 -0.65 4.12
N HIS A 116 -1.06 -1.37 4.56
CA HIS A 116 -0.37 -1.21 5.82
C HIS A 116 -1.34 -1.12 7.02
N CYS A 117 -1.46 0.05 7.65
CA CYS A 117 -2.22 0.25 8.88
C CYS A 117 -3.74 0.10 8.73
N ALA A 118 -4.26 -0.12 7.51
CA ALA A 118 -5.67 -0.41 7.29
C ALA A 118 -6.20 -1.56 8.19
N SER A 119 -5.35 -2.56 8.53
CA SER A 119 -5.71 -3.66 9.44
C SER A 119 -5.80 -3.29 10.93
N PHE A 120 -5.40 -2.07 11.29
CA PHE A 120 -5.57 -1.46 12.61
C PHE A 120 -6.66 -0.37 12.61
N CYS A 121 -7.43 -0.22 11.52
CA CYS A 121 -8.60 0.65 11.51
C CYS A 121 -9.88 -0.13 11.78
N CYS A 122 -10.85 0.53 12.41
CA CYS A 122 -12.17 -0.02 12.69
C CYS A 122 -12.10 -1.36 13.47
N ILE A 123 -11.20 -1.50 14.44
CA ILE A 123 -11.04 -2.71 15.26
C ILE A 123 -11.79 -2.65 16.61
N GLY A 124 -12.72 -1.69 16.76
CA GLY A 124 -13.57 -1.56 17.94
C GLY A 124 -14.56 -2.72 18.14
N PRO A 125 -15.34 -2.72 19.24
CA PRO A 125 -16.39 -3.71 19.43
C PRO A 125 -17.61 -3.40 18.57
N GLY A 126 -18.17 -4.41 17.90
CA GLY A 126 -19.42 -4.28 17.16
C GLY A 126 -19.45 -5.06 15.85
N PRO A 127 -20.65 -5.34 15.31
CA PRO A 127 -20.79 -6.18 14.12
C PRO A 127 -20.15 -5.55 12.87
N GLY A 128 -20.15 -4.23 12.75
CA GLY A 128 -19.48 -3.55 11.64
C GLY A 128 -17.96 -3.71 11.70
N HIS A 129 -17.39 -3.61 12.90
CA HIS A 129 -15.96 -3.76 13.15
C HIS A 129 -15.48 -5.21 12.94
N GLU A 130 -16.25 -6.19 13.43
CA GLU A 130 -16.00 -7.61 13.16
C GLU A 130 -15.99 -7.88 11.65
N TRP A 131 -17.00 -7.39 10.93
CA TRP A 131 -17.07 -7.50 9.48
C TRP A 131 -15.89 -6.82 8.78
N TYR A 132 -15.44 -5.64 9.22
CA TYR A 132 -14.30 -4.95 8.62
C TYR A 132 -13.00 -5.76 8.75
N GLY A 133 -12.77 -6.36 9.93
CA GLY A 133 -11.65 -7.27 10.14
C GLY A 133 -11.72 -8.53 9.26
N ASP A 134 -12.91 -9.00 8.92
CA ASP A 134 -13.11 -10.12 8.00
C ASP A 134 -12.94 -9.71 6.53
N LEU A 135 -13.39 -8.50 6.17
CA LEU A 135 -13.15 -7.89 4.86
C LEU A 135 -11.65 -7.84 4.56
N LEU A 136 -10.84 -7.33 5.49
CA LEU A 136 -9.39 -7.26 5.31
C LEU A 136 -8.71 -8.62 5.48
N GLY A 137 -9.29 -9.55 6.23
CA GLY A 137 -8.76 -10.91 6.43
C GLY A 137 -7.65 -10.99 7.48
N GLY A 138 -7.29 -9.87 8.10
CA GLY A 138 -6.31 -9.80 9.18
C GLY A 138 -6.62 -8.61 10.08
N VAL A 139 -6.53 -8.83 11.39
CA VAL A 139 -6.64 -7.78 12.41
C VAL A 139 -5.27 -7.60 13.03
N PHE A 140 -4.74 -6.38 12.98
CA PHE A 140 -3.45 -6.04 13.57
C PHE A 140 -3.39 -6.40 15.06
N ALA A 141 -2.26 -6.92 15.53
CA ALA A 141 -2.01 -7.18 16.94
C ALA A 141 -0.84 -6.35 17.48
N ASP A 142 0.34 -6.49 16.87
CA ASP A 142 1.55 -5.73 17.18
C ASP A 142 2.58 -5.86 16.06
N HIS A 143 3.75 -5.24 16.20
CA HIS A 143 4.90 -5.40 15.31
C HIS A 143 6.20 -5.25 16.12
N PRO A 144 7.34 -5.81 15.65
CA PRO A 144 8.65 -5.42 16.15
C PRO A 144 9.06 -4.05 15.61
N VAL A 145 10.21 -3.54 16.04
CA VAL A 145 10.81 -2.35 15.40
C VAL A 145 10.99 -2.60 13.89
N PRO A 146 10.80 -1.58 13.04
CA PRO A 146 11.05 -1.70 11.61
C PRO A 146 12.46 -2.19 11.33
N GLN A 147 12.60 -3.11 10.39
CA GLN A 147 13.86 -3.76 10.06
C GLN A 147 13.78 -4.45 8.70
N ASP A 148 14.93 -4.83 8.14
CA ASP A 148 14.96 -5.61 6.91
C ASP A 148 14.38 -7.02 7.13
N GLY A 149 13.67 -7.51 6.12
CA GLY A 149 13.15 -8.86 6.05
C GLY A 149 13.20 -9.37 4.62
N LEU A 150 13.26 -10.69 4.46
CA LEU A 150 13.19 -11.32 3.16
C LEU A 150 11.73 -11.65 2.82
N VAL A 151 11.15 -10.88 1.90
CA VAL A 151 9.79 -11.08 1.40
C VAL A 151 9.83 -12.06 0.24
N LYS A 152 8.93 -13.05 0.26
CA LYS A 152 8.86 -14.15 -0.70
C LYS A 152 7.51 -14.19 -1.39
N ALA A 153 7.54 -14.36 -2.71
CA ALA A 153 6.37 -14.69 -3.52
C ALA A 153 5.97 -16.17 -3.32
N VAL A 154 4.76 -16.42 -2.84
CA VAL A 154 4.27 -17.78 -2.53
C VAL A 154 3.06 -18.22 -3.36
N ALA A 155 2.46 -17.34 -4.15
CA ALA A 155 1.39 -17.70 -5.08
C ALA A 155 1.49 -16.92 -6.40
N GLU A 156 1.08 -17.58 -7.49
CA GLU A 156 0.97 -16.98 -8.81
C GLU A 156 -0.33 -16.13 -8.88
N GLY A 157 -0.33 -15.07 -9.68
CA GLY A 157 -1.57 -14.46 -10.18
C GLY A 157 -1.93 -13.05 -9.71
N ILE A 158 -1.18 -12.43 -8.80
CA ILE A 158 -1.34 -10.98 -8.43
C ILE A 158 0.02 -10.29 -8.27
N LEU A 159 1.11 -11.05 -8.22
CA LEU A 159 2.47 -10.56 -8.01
C LEU A 159 3.05 -10.05 -9.30
N GLY A 160 2.83 -8.75 -9.53
CA GLY A 160 3.03 -8.18 -10.83
C GLY A 160 1.99 -8.77 -11.78
N LEU A 161 1.09 -7.92 -12.26
CA LEU A 161 0.92 -7.96 -13.71
C LEU A 161 2.33 -8.08 -14.29
N GLU A 162 2.56 -9.00 -15.24
CA GLU A 162 3.59 -8.71 -16.23
C GLU A 162 3.21 -7.32 -16.73
N GLY A 163 3.81 -6.27 -16.16
CA GLY A 163 3.65 -4.92 -16.67
C GLY A 163 3.96 -5.09 -18.14
N PRO A 164 3.04 -4.75 -19.07
CA PRO A 164 3.21 -4.99 -20.49
C PRO A 164 4.67 -4.80 -20.87
N LYS A 165 5.41 -5.86 -21.27
CA LYS A 165 6.86 -5.77 -21.52
C LYS A 165 7.21 -4.40 -22.13
N GLY A 166 7.85 -3.52 -21.34
CA GLY A 166 8.02 -2.10 -21.65
C GLY A 166 7.53 -1.13 -20.57
N LEU A 167 6.56 -1.52 -19.73
CA LEU A 167 5.93 -0.62 -18.77
C LEU A 167 6.80 -0.36 -17.55
N THR A 168 7.46 -1.40 -17.00
CA THR A 168 8.51 -1.27 -15.95
C THR A 168 9.86 -0.82 -16.50
N GLY A 169 10.08 -0.95 -17.83
CA GLY A 169 11.30 -0.50 -18.51
C GLY A 169 11.33 1.01 -18.75
N ASP A 170 10.18 1.61 -19.04
CA ASP A 170 10.07 3.05 -19.36
C ASP A 170 9.96 3.95 -18.11
N PHE A 171 9.72 3.38 -16.92
CA PHE A 171 9.90 4.12 -15.65
C PHE A 171 11.38 4.45 -15.37
N VAL A 172 12.32 3.78 -16.05
CA VAL A 172 13.77 3.92 -15.84
C VAL A 172 14.42 4.88 -16.85
N ASP A 173 13.77 5.25 -17.96
CA ASP A 173 14.35 6.14 -18.97
C ASP A 173 13.67 7.51 -19.06
N GLY A 174 13.61 8.17 -17.90
CA GLY A 174 13.31 9.59 -17.76
C GLY A 174 14.57 10.43 -17.61
N HIS A 175 15.69 10.07 -18.25
CA HIS A 175 16.84 10.97 -18.32
C HIS A 175 16.49 12.16 -19.23
N VAL A 176 16.24 13.30 -18.59
CA VAL A 176 16.38 14.63 -19.18
C VAL A 176 17.71 14.68 -19.94
N LYS A 177 17.67 14.59 -21.27
CA LYS A 177 18.80 14.89 -22.14
C LYS A 177 19.07 16.40 -22.12
N GLY A 178 19.75 16.85 -21.08
CA GLY A 178 20.59 18.05 -21.14
C GLY A 178 21.89 17.68 -21.85
N ARG A 179 22.06 18.16 -23.07
CA ARG A 179 23.27 17.98 -23.88
C ARG A 179 24.46 18.67 -23.20
N VAL A 180 25.50 17.91 -22.85
CA VAL A 180 26.84 18.47 -22.58
C VAL A 180 27.86 17.64 -23.34
N GLU A 181 28.33 18.19 -24.45
CA GLU A 181 29.65 17.88 -24.98
C GLU A 181 30.67 18.57 -24.07
N THR A 182 31.68 17.86 -23.58
CA THR A 182 33.09 18.32 -23.59
C THR A 182 34.06 17.26 -23.05
N GLU A 183 35.30 17.44 -23.48
CA GLU A 183 36.42 16.52 -23.54
C GLU A 183 37.00 16.05 -22.19
N LYS A 184 37.70 14.91 -22.25
CA LYS A 184 38.56 14.35 -21.20
C LYS A 184 39.63 15.35 -20.74
N LYS A 185 39.88 15.42 -19.43
CA LYS A 185 41.24 15.47 -18.85
C LYS A 185 41.27 15.14 -17.34
N ASP A 186 42.09 14.14 -17.02
CA ASP A 186 42.88 13.85 -15.81
C ASP A 186 42.35 14.12 -14.38
N ALA A 187 42.48 13.08 -13.54
CA ALA A 187 42.15 12.98 -12.11
C ALA A 187 43.08 13.85 -11.20
N PRO A 188 42.83 14.07 -9.87
CA PRO A 188 42.56 13.03 -8.87
C PRO A 188 41.43 13.29 -7.83
N SER A 189 41.07 12.18 -7.19
CA SER A 189 40.16 11.88 -6.07
C SER A 189 39.92 12.92 -4.96
N HIS A 190 38.64 13.21 -4.69
CA HIS A 190 38.02 13.39 -3.35
C HIS A 190 36.48 13.25 -3.48
N PRO A 191 35.76 12.53 -2.59
CA PRO A 191 34.30 12.47 -2.62
C PRO A 191 33.68 13.75 -2.05
N ILE A 192 32.85 14.40 -2.85
CA ILE A 192 32.09 15.61 -2.51
C ILE A 192 30.66 15.22 -2.15
N HIS A 193 30.23 15.57 -0.93
CA HIS A 193 28.83 15.64 -0.51
C HIS A 193 28.08 16.71 -1.30
N ILE A 194 26.84 16.43 -1.73
CA ILE A 194 25.92 17.45 -2.25
C ILE A 194 24.51 17.24 -1.67
N TYR A 195 24.17 18.07 -0.68
CA TYR A 195 22.82 18.63 -0.52
C TYR A 195 22.90 20.11 -0.94
N GLY A 196 21.88 20.60 -1.67
CA GLY A 196 21.63 22.03 -1.98
C GLY A 196 20.51 22.13 -3.03
N GLU A 197 19.29 22.54 -2.67
CA GLU A 197 18.71 23.91 -2.78
C GLU A 197 18.72 24.44 -4.22
N ILE A 198 17.63 24.87 -4.87
CA ILE A 198 16.61 25.91 -4.58
C ILE A 198 15.35 25.56 -5.43
N GLY A 199 14.08 25.80 -5.09
CA GLY A 199 13.53 26.62 -4.01
C GLY A 199 12.04 26.35 -3.71
N MET A 200 11.74 26.57 -2.44
CA MET A 200 10.44 26.80 -1.83
C MET A 200 10.18 28.31 -1.79
N GLU A 201 9.04 28.75 -2.30
CA GLU A 201 8.35 29.95 -1.80
C GLU A 201 6.89 29.55 -1.61
N TYR A 202 6.48 29.32 -0.37
CA TYR A 202 5.18 29.68 0.22
C TYR A 202 5.17 29.18 1.67
N LEU A 203 4.63 30.01 2.59
CA LEU A 203 4.33 29.78 4.01
C LEU A 203 5.40 30.17 5.05
N LEU A 204 5.54 31.48 5.26
CA LEU A 204 5.71 32.07 6.59
C LEU A 204 4.55 33.04 6.82
N GLU A 205 3.59 32.66 7.67
CA GLU A 205 2.81 33.55 8.55
C GLU A 205 1.74 32.72 9.29
N ALA A 206 2.11 32.16 10.44
CA ALA A 206 1.18 31.91 11.55
C ALA A 206 1.99 31.67 12.81
N GLY A 207 2.10 32.71 13.64
CA GLY A 207 2.82 32.69 14.91
C GLY A 207 2.20 31.72 15.91
N TRP A 208 3.07 31.05 16.66
CA TRP A 208 2.71 30.17 17.77
C TRP A 208 2.29 30.97 19.00
N GLY A 209 1.21 30.54 19.65
CA GLY A 209 0.84 30.91 21.02
C GLY A 209 0.57 29.64 21.82
N THR A 210 1.36 29.42 22.87
CA THR A 210 1.30 28.28 23.78
C THR A 210 0.27 28.48 24.89
N SER A 211 -0.48 27.43 25.27
CA SER A 211 -0.75 27.12 26.70
C SER A 211 -1.44 25.76 26.91
N SER A 212 -0.98 25.09 27.97
CA SER A 212 -1.46 23.91 28.73
C SER A 212 -2.99 23.81 28.94
N SER A 213 -3.64 22.70 29.34
CA SER A 213 -3.29 21.64 30.30
C SER A 213 -4.31 20.46 30.29
N SER A 214 -3.81 19.25 30.60
CA SER A 214 -4.37 18.16 31.44
C SER A 214 -5.76 17.52 31.17
N GLY A 215 -5.76 16.18 31.10
CA GLY A 215 -6.92 15.32 31.37
C GLY A 215 -6.68 13.85 30.99
N ASP A 216 -6.16 13.07 31.94
CA ASP A 216 -5.82 11.65 31.84
C ASP A 216 -7.05 10.74 31.92
N LEU A 217 -7.22 9.83 30.96
CA LEU A 217 -8.00 8.61 31.08
C LEU A 217 -7.32 7.50 30.26
N GLY A 218 -6.93 6.43 30.96
CA GLY A 218 -6.17 5.31 30.42
C GLY A 218 -6.82 4.64 29.22
N GLN A 219 -6.14 4.74 28.08
CA GLN A 219 -6.39 3.97 26.86
C GLN A 219 -5.06 3.34 26.43
N LYS A 220 -5.11 2.08 26.00
CA LYS A 220 -3.96 1.36 25.44
C LYS A 220 -3.50 2.10 24.18
N LYS A 221 -2.41 2.84 24.26
CA LYS A 221 -1.79 3.56 23.15
C LYS A 221 -0.81 2.66 22.40
N CYS A 222 -0.69 2.84 21.09
CA CYS A 222 0.47 2.42 20.30
C CYS A 222 1.71 3.26 20.68
N HIS A 223 2.14 3.22 21.94
CA HIS A 223 3.43 3.74 22.36
C HIS A 223 4.35 2.57 22.68
N GLY A 224 4.94 2.00 21.63
CA GLY A 224 6.36 1.64 21.73
C GLY A 224 7.16 2.92 21.94
N ASP A 225 8.25 2.83 22.69
CA ASP A 225 9.02 3.94 23.27
C ASP A 225 9.80 4.76 22.20
N GLU A 226 9.11 5.48 21.31
CA GLU A 226 9.70 6.19 20.15
C GLU A 226 10.52 7.44 20.52
N GLY A 227 10.33 8.00 21.72
CA GLY A 227 11.07 9.18 22.17
C GLY A 227 12.58 8.97 22.33
N ALA A 228 13.00 7.74 22.65
CA ALA A 228 14.41 7.36 22.74
C ALA A 228 14.98 6.86 21.40
N ILE A 229 14.11 6.53 20.45
CA ILE A 229 14.46 5.89 19.17
C ILE A 229 15.05 6.92 18.20
N LEU A 230 14.51 8.14 18.12
CA LEU A 230 15.00 9.25 17.26
C LEU A 230 16.49 9.59 17.46
N GLU A 231 17.02 9.42 18.67
CA GLU A 231 18.42 9.73 18.99
C GLU A 231 19.38 8.54 18.72
N SER A 232 18.84 7.32 18.67
CA SER A 232 19.55 6.10 18.28
C SER A 232 19.56 5.88 16.75
N GLU A 233 18.49 6.28 16.05
CA GLU A 233 18.33 6.24 14.59
C GLU A 233 19.37 7.12 13.88
N ARG A 234 19.67 8.30 14.44
CA ARG A 234 20.76 9.17 13.94
C ARG A 234 22.16 8.57 14.11
N ARG A 235 22.35 7.64 15.05
CA ARG A 235 23.64 6.97 15.29
C ARG A 235 23.81 5.72 14.44
N ASN A 236 22.74 4.96 14.18
CA ASN A 236 22.77 3.78 13.31
C ASN A 236 22.90 4.12 11.82
N ALA A 237 22.28 5.22 11.36
CA ALA A 237 22.51 5.73 10.00
C ALA A 237 23.99 6.04 9.71
N LYS A 238 24.79 6.31 10.75
CA LYS A 238 26.24 6.56 10.64
C LYS A 238 27.10 5.28 10.63
N HIS A 239 26.56 4.13 11.02
CA HIS A 239 27.31 2.86 11.09
C HIS A 239 27.03 1.93 9.88
N VAL A 240 25.95 2.16 9.14
CA VAL A 240 25.60 1.40 7.93
C VAL A 240 26.31 1.93 6.68
N ALA A 241 26.87 3.14 6.72
CA ALA A 241 27.59 3.74 5.59
C ALA A 241 28.94 3.07 5.25
N ASP A 242 29.43 2.12 6.05
CA ASP A 242 30.76 1.50 5.88
C ASP A 242 30.73 0.06 5.33
N LYS A 243 29.62 -0.39 4.73
CA LYS A 243 29.58 -1.66 3.99
C LYS A 243 28.89 -1.51 2.65
N GLU A 244 29.61 -0.90 1.71
CA GLU A 244 29.31 -1.03 0.28
C GLU A 244 29.69 -2.44 -0.17
N ASP A 245 28.69 -3.29 -0.42
CA ASP A 245 28.86 -4.44 -1.33
C ASP A 245 28.60 -3.92 -2.75
N ASP A 246 29.60 -4.08 -3.61
CA ASP A 246 29.56 -3.85 -5.06
C ASP A 246 28.42 -4.66 -5.72
N ASP A 247 27.23 -4.09 -5.90
CA ASP A 247 26.26 -4.56 -6.89
C ASP A 247 26.00 -3.46 -7.93
N GLN A 248 26.87 -3.44 -8.95
CA GLN A 248 26.73 -2.60 -10.12
C GLN A 248 25.49 -3.01 -10.93
N GLY A 249 24.42 -2.23 -10.85
CA GLY A 249 23.50 -2.00 -11.98
C GLY A 249 22.69 -3.20 -12.49
N SER A 250 22.27 -4.11 -11.61
CA SER A 250 21.31 -5.16 -11.98
C SER A 250 19.88 -4.62 -11.98
N ARG A 251 19.21 -4.64 -13.14
CA ARG A 251 17.75 -4.42 -13.25
C ARG A 251 17.05 -5.37 -12.26
N ARG A 252 16.34 -4.85 -11.26
CA ARG A 252 15.50 -5.68 -10.38
C ARG A 252 14.45 -6.37 -11.26
N LYS A 253 14.56 -7.70 -11.39
CA LYS A 253 13.57 -8.54 -12.09
C LYS A 253 12.31 -8.65 -11.22
N ASP A 254 11.17 -8.85 -11.87
CA ASP A 254 9.87 -9.08 -11.22
C ASP A 254 9.96 -10.23 -10.19
N LEU A 255 9.13 -10.18 -9.13
CA LEU A 255 9.05 -11.28 -8.17
C LEU A 255 8.27 -12.46 -8.78
N GLU A 256 8.99 -13.36 -9.45
CA GLU A 256 8.46 -14.65 -9.85
C GLU A 256 8.19 -15.52 -8.62
N VAL A 257 7.24 -16.45 -8.69
CA VAL A 257 6.96 -17.35 -7.56
C VAL A 257 8.21 -18.14 -7.18
N GLY A 258 8.52 -18.14 -5.89
CA GLY A 258 9.75 -18.73 -5.36
C GLY A 258 10.96 -17.80 -5.36
N THR A 259 10.85 -16.57 -5.85
CA THR A 259 11.85 -15.52 -5.66
C THR A 259 11.60 -14.74 -4.37
N SER A 260 12.65 -14.07 -3.90
CA SER A 260 12.62 -13.25 -2.70
C SER A 260 13.26 -11.89 -2.93
N LEU A 261 12.76 -10.87 -2.25
CA LEU A 261 13.31 -9.51 -2.21
C LEU A 261 13.55 -9.10 -0.78
N ARG A 262 14.71 -8.48 -0.54
CA ARG A 262 14.98 -7.79 0.72
C ARG A 262 14.17 -6.49 0.73
N TRP A 263 13.35 -6.33 1.75
CA TRP A 263 12.49 -5.18 1.93
C TRP A 263 12.61 -4.67 3.36
N HIS A 264 12.55 -3.35 3.55
CA HIS A 264 12.58 -2.71 4.87
C HIS A 264 11.18 -2.22 5.21
N ASP A 265 10.59 -2.74 6.28
CA ASP A 265 9.23 -2.35 6.68
C ASP A 265 8.96 -2.66 8.16
N GLU A 266 7.76 -2.32 8.59
CA GLU A 266 7.20 -2.67 9.89
C GLU A 266 6.37 -3.97 9.78
N TRP A 267 6.92 -5.08 10.29
CA TRP A 267 6.34 -6.42 10.10
C TRP A 267 5.17 -6.72 11.05
N TYR A 268 3.94 -6.61 10.55
CA TYR A 268 2.74 -6.81 11.37
C TYR A 268 2.54 -8.26 11.79
N ASN A 269 2.38 -8.47 13.09
CA ASN A 269 1.74 -9.64 13.65
C ASN A 269 0.22 -9.41 13.70
N PHE A 270 -0.55 -10.40 13.24
CA PHE A 270 -2.01 -10.42 13.32
C PHE A 270 -2.52 -11.20 14.53
N VAL A 271 -3.71 -10.83 15.02
CA VAL A 271 -4.40 -11.48 16.17
C VAL A 271 -4.59 -12.98 15.96
N SER A 272 -4.86 -13.38 14.72
CA SER A 272 -4.88 -14.77 14.26
C SER A 272 -4.25 -14.82 12.87
N HIS A 273 -3.79 -16.00 12.46
CA HIS A 273 -3.30 -16.15 11.10
C HIS A 273 -4.44 -15.87 10.10
N PRO A 274 -4.25 -15.04 9.06
CA PRO A 274 -5.28 -14.72 8.07
C PRO A 274 -5.99 -15.93 7.43
N ARG A 275 -5.28 -17.07 7.26
CA ARG A 275 -5.92 -18.31 6.80
C ARG A 275 -6.87 -18.94 7.81
N ASP A 276 -6.70 -18.71 9.11
CA ASP A 276 -7.53 -19.35 10.14
C ASP A 276 -8.95 -18.77 10.14
N LYS A 277 -9.10 -17.49 9.79
CA LYS A 277 -10.42 -16.86 9.63
C LYS A 277 -11.27 -17.50 8.53
N LEU A 278 -10.65 -18.11 7.51
CA LEU A 278 -11.36 -18.89 6.50
C LEU A 278 -12.09 -20.09 7.11
N LEU A 279 -11.58 -20.69 8.18
CA LEU A 279 -12.22 -21.83 8.83
C LEU A 279 -13.47 -21.41 9.62
N SER A 280 -13.57 -20.15 10.06
CA SER A 280 -14.78 -19.61 10.69
C SER A 280 -15.79 -19.11 9.66
N SER A 281 -15.37 -18.38 8.63
CA SER A 281 -16.28 -17.86 7.59
C SER A 281 -16.72 -18.94 6.59
N TYR A 282 -15.97 -20.03 6.40
CA TYR A 282 -16.49 -21.21 5.70
C TYR A 282 -17.73 -21.80 6.41
N LYS A 283 -17.88 -21.58 7.73
CA LYS A 283 -19.07 -22.03 8.47
C LYS A 283 -20.30 -21.16 8.24
N ASP A 284 -20.13 -19.88 7.93
CA ASP A 284 -21.23 -18.97 7.53
C ASP A 284 -21.48 -18.97 6.01
N GLY A 285 -20.53 -19.50 5.23
CA GLY A 285 -20.63 -19.67 3.79
C GLY A 285 -20.38 -18.41 2.97
N THR A 286 -19.90 -17.31 3.54
CA THR A 286 -19.75 -16.02 2.86
C THR A 286 -18.45 -15.89 2.07
N THR A 287 -17.39 -16.60 2.45
CA THR A 287 -16.09 -16.53 1.77
C THR A 287 -16.04 -17.46 0.55
N GLY A 288 -15.49 -16.91 -0.54
CA GLY A 288 -15.16 -17.64 -1.76
C GLY A 288 -13.72 -18.13 -1.70
N ASN A 289 -12.80 -17.37 -2.31
CA ASN A 289 -11.39 -17.72 -2.46
C ASN A 289 -10.51 -16.82 -1.59
N PHE A 290 -9.45 -17.38 -1.01
CA PHE A 290 -8.43 -16.63 -0.28
C PHE A 290 -7.05 -17.15 -0.65
N THR A 291 -6.14 -16.24 -1.00
CA THR A 291 -4.79 -16.60 -1.43
C THR A 291 -3.77 -15.69 -0.76
N ILE A 292 -2.83 -16.26 0.00
CA ILE A 292 -1.62 -15.53 0.42
C ILE A 292 -0.72 -15.39 -0.79
N LEU A 293 -0.27 -14.17 -1.05
CA LEU A 293 0.59 -13.81 -2.17
C LEU A 293 2.03 -13.67 -1.72
N LEU A 294 2.24 -12.95 -0.61
CA LEU A 294 3.56 -12.67 -0.06
C LEU A 294 3.65 -13.13 1.38
N THR A 295 4.80 -13.70 1.73
CA THR A 295 5.20 -13.98 3.11
C THR A 295 6.53 -13.31 3.43
N VAL A 296 6.81 -13.04 4.70
CA VAL A 296 8.15 -12.64 5.16
C VAL A 296 8.82 -13.79 5.91
N GLU A 297 10.11 -14.01 5.67
CA GLU A 297 10.86 -15.07 6.33
C GLU A 297 11.33 -14.65 7.73
N GLU A 298 10.67 -15.14 8.78
CA GLU A 298 11.00 -14.82 10.19
C GLU A 298 12.43 -15.17 10.61
N SER A 299 13.16 -16.02 9.88
CA SER A 299 14.59 -16.24 10.14
C SER A 299 15.49 -15.07 9.73
N THR A 300 14.94 -14.08 9.01
CA THR A 300 15.68 -12.93 8.46
C THR A 300 15.46 -11.64 9.24
N TYR A 301 14.56 -11.67 10.23
CA TYR A 301 14.28 -10.55 11.13
C TYR A 301 13.90 -11.07 12.52
N SER A 302 13.57 -10.18 13.46
CA SER A 302 13.23 -10.53 14.84
C SER A 302 11.83 -10.06 15.22
N GLY A 303 11.12 -10.85 16.05
CA GLY A 303 9.83 -10.47 16.64
C GLY A 303 8.58 -10.88 15.83
N GLY A 304 8.74 -11.68 14.77
CA GLY A 304 7.63 -12.37 14.12
C GLY A 304 6.95 -13.39 15.03
N LYS A 305 5.65 -13.64 14.79
CA LYS A 305 4.78 -14.51 15.60
C LYS A 305 3.91 -15.46 14.78
N HIS A 306 4.15 -15.56 13.47
CA HIS A 306 3.40 -16.40 12.53
C HIS A 306 4.23 -17.57 11.97
N GLY A 307 5.51 -17.67 12.35
CA GLY A 307 6.38 -18.77 11.99
C GLY A 307 6.79 -18.75 10.52
N LYS A 308 6.84 -19.92 9.88
CA LYS A 308 7.31 -20.07 8.48
C LYS A 308 6.36 -19.50 7.42
N ASP A 309 5.15 -19.12 7.82
CA ASP A 309 4.06 -18.70 6.93
C ASP A 309 3.59 -17.28 7.27
N HIS A 310 4.47 -16.40 7.74
CA HIS A 310 4.09 -15.04 8.13
C HIS A 310 3.59 -14.24 6.92
N PRO A 311 2.29 -13.94 6.80
CA PRO A 311 1.73 -13.31 5.61
C PRO A 311 1.90 -11.80 5.62
N VAL A 312 2.25 -11.23 4.47
CA VAL A 312 2.39 -9.77 4.27
C VAL A 312 1.60 -9.23 3.08
N ALA A 313 1.04 -10.10 2.24
CA ALA A 313 0.00 -9.72 1.27
C ALA A 313 -0.88 -10.91 0.89
N TRP A 314 -2.16 -10.64 0.62
CA TRP A 314 -3.14 -11.65 0.21
C TRP A 314 -4.30 -11.05 -0.57
N CYS A 315 -5.13 -11.92 -1.13
CA CYS A 315 -6.36 -11.54 -1.79
C CYS A 315 -7.52 -12.42 -1.33
N GLN A 316 -8.74 -11.86 -1.40
CA GLN A 316 -9.98 -12.48 -0.96
C GLN A 316 -11.10 -12.16 -1.93
N GLU A 317 -11.86 -13.19 -2.30
CA GLU A 317 -13.12 -13.06 -3.02
C GLU A 317 -14.28 -13.50 -2.11
N PHE A 318 -15.34 -12.70 -2.10
CA PHE A 318 -16.56 -12.99 -1.36
C PHE A 318 -17.61 -13.53 -2.31
N ARG A 319 -18.47 -14.45 -1.83
CA ARG A 319 -19.53 -15.06 -2.68
C ARG A 319 -20.57 -14.06 -3.15
N THR A 320 -20.72 -12.96 -2.43
CA THR A 320 -21.56 -11.81 -2.80
C THR A 320 -21.00 -11.04 -4.01
N GLY A 321 -19.73 -11.27 -4.38
CA GLY A 321 -19.09 -10.69 -5.56
C GLY A 321 -18.02 -9.65 -5.23
N GLY A 322 -17.99 -9.17 -3.97
CA GLY A 322 -16.96 -8.26 -3.47
C GLY A 322 -15.57 -8.88 -3.43
N ARG A 323 -14.54 -8.04 -3.38
CA ARG A 323 -13.13 -8.48 -3.30
C ARG A 323 -12.29 -7.57 -2.43
N CYS A 324 -11.29 -8.16 -1.79
CA CYS A 324 -10.27 -7.42 -1.06
C CYS A 324 -8.88 -7.92 -1.45
N PHE A 325 -8.01 -7.00 -1.83
CA PHE A 325 -6.57 -7.20 -1.81
C PHE A 325 -6.02 -6.49 -0.57
N TYR A 326 -5.07 -7.08 0.12
CA TYR A 326 -4.41 -6.46 1.25
C TYR A 326 -2.90 -6.64 1.18
N THR A 327 -2.16 -5.61 1.57
CA THR A 327 -0.72 -5.71 1.86
C THR A 327 -0.39 -5.02 3.17
N ALA A 328 0.41 -5.68 4.01
CA ALA A 328 0.94 -5.12 5.26
C ALA A 328 2.13 -4.19 5.02
N LEU A 329 2.66 -4.14 3.80
CA LEU A 329 3.78 -3.30 3.42
C LEU A 329 3.32 -1.84 3.21
N GLY A 330 4.26 -0.90 3.27
CA GLY A 330 4.02 0.52 2.95
C GLY A 330 4.11 1.47 4.13
N HIS A 331 4.85 1.10 5.20
CA HIS A 331 5.06 1.99 6.34
C HIS A 331 5.78 3.28 5.94
N PHE A 332 6.79 3.18 5.07
CA PHE A 332 7.72 4.25 4.72
C PHE A 332 7.38 4.96 3.41
N ASP A 333 7.69 6.26 3.31
CA ASP A 333 7.52 7.09 2.12
C ASP A 333 8.25 6.49 0.89
N GLU A 334 9.44 5.92 1.13
CA GLU A 334 10.31 5.30 0.14
C GLU A 334 9.62 4.18 -0.63
N ALA A 335 8.70 3.46 0.01
CA ALA A 335 7.92 2.41 -0.65
C ALA A 335 7.19 2.96 -1.88
N TYR A 336 6.62 4.16 -1.77
CA TYR A 336 5.84 4.79 -2.83
C TYR A 336 6.68 5.43 -3.95
N GLY A 337 8.02 5.41 -3.79
CA GLY A 337 8.97 5.69 -4.86
C GLY A 337 9.58 4.43 -5.50
N ASP A 338 9.38 3.25 -4.89
CA ASP A 338 9.93 1.98 -5.37
C ASP A 338 9.04 1.36 -6.47
N PRO A 339 9.59 1.09 -7.67
CA PRO A 339 8.80 0.55 -8.78
C PRO A 339 8.16 -0.81 -8.50
N TRP A 340 8.79 -1.68 -7.70
CA TRP A 340 8.24 -2.99 -7.37
C TRP A 340 7.00 -2.85 -6.49
N PHE A 341 7.08 -2.02 -5.44
CA PHE A 341 5.93 -1.80 -4.56
C PHE A 341 4.79 -1.09 -5.28
N MET A 342 5.10 -0.10 -6.12
CA MET A 342 4.09 0.57 -6.94
C MET A 342 3.44 -0.37 -7.96
N GLY A 343 4.20 -1.30 -8.54
CA GLY A 343 3.68 -2.38 -9.39
C GLY A 343 2.78 -3.35 -8.63
N HIS A 344 3.15 -3.72 -7.40
CA HIS A 344 2.35 -4.55 -6.50
C HIS A 344 1.00 -3.89 -6.15
N LEU A 345 1.01 -2.59 -5.80
CA LEU A 345 -0.23 -1.84 -5.57
C LEU A 345 -1.10 -1.73 -6.83
N LEU A 346 -0.49 -1.46 -7.99
CA LEU A 346 -1.21 -1.41 -9.26
C LEU A 346 -1.86 -2.76 -9.58
N GLY A 347 -1.13 -3.87 -9.44
CA GLY A 347 -1.66 -5.22 -9.60
C GLY A 347 -2.83 -5.49 -8.67
N GLY A 348 -2.72 -5.12 -7.39
CA GLY A 348 -3.79 -5.20 -6.40
C GLY A 348 -5.04 -4.42 -6.81
N ILE A 349 -4.90 -3.18 -7.30
CA ILE A 349 -6.02 -2.35 -7.76
C ILE A 349 -6.74 -3.00 -8.96
N TYR A 350 -6.00 -3.45 -9.97
CA TYR A 350 -6.60 -4.04 -11.18
C TYR A 350 -7.23 -5.39 -10.92
N TRP A 351 -6.56 -6.23 -10.13
CA TRP A 351 -7.12 -7.49 -9.66
C TRP A 351 -8.42 -7.24 -8.91
N ALA A 352 -8.42 -6.33 -7.93
CA ALA A 352 -9.60 -5.97 -7.15
C ALA A 352 -10.71 -5.38 -8.03
N ALA A 353 -10.39 -4.71 -9.14
CA ALA A 353 -11.36 -4.14 -10.06
C ALA A 353 -11.97 -5.13 -11.09
N LYS A 354 -11.39 -6.33 -11.33
CA LYS A 354 -11.84 -7.31 -12.38
C LYS A 354 -11.64 -6.78 -13.81
N VAL A 355 -10.63 -5.94 -14.01
CA VAL A 355 -10.35 -5.31 -15.31
C VAL A 355 -9.08 -5.88 -15.98
N ILE A 356 -8.65 -7.06 -15.53
CA ILE A 356 -7.53 -7.86 -16.06
C ILE A 356 -7.93 -9.33 -16.11
#